data_AF-A0A2E4EAJ2-F1
#
_entry.id   AF-A0A2E4EAJ2-F1
#
_cell.length_a   1.000
_cell.length_b   1.000
_cell.length_c   1.000
_cell.angle_alpha   90.00
_cell.angle_beta   90.00
_cell.angle_gamma   90.00
#
_symmetry.space_group_name_H-M   'P 1'
#
loop_
_entity.id
_entity.type
_entity.pdbx_description
1 polymer ?
#
loop_
_entity_poly.entity_id
_entity_poly.type
_entity_poly.pdbx_seq_one_letter_code
_entity_poly.pdbx_strand_id
1 'polypeptide(L)'
;MKYRDLFPYANRMLGMQEHKVEREHATNTTEQALIVIANLKSGQTLPLEGDYSQITVDFISDGAITFTPTPGDGSKVTLAADALRDSELVRAITATLDTVGPAYTHPICKVIEGDPAIFRLRTQEGYVIGDALCLMSGNVGYPDKVDATPEFEDANAAANDIKAPVTAEPSTPVQGDLFA
;
A
#
# COMPACT_ATOMS: atom_id res chain seq x y z
N MET A 1 -3.67 -23.30 -6.57
CA MET A 1 -3.12 -22.49 -5.46
C MET A 1 -4.11 -21.36 -5.20
N LYS A 2 -4.69 -21.21 -4.00
CA LYS A 2 -5.93 -20.44 -3.78
C LYS A 2 -5.77 -18.90 -3.88
N TYR A 3 -4.56 -18.38 -3.69
CA TYR A 3 -4.30 -16.94 -3.57
C TYR A 3 -3.32 -16.39 -4.60
N ARG A 4 -2.58 -17.26 -5.30
CA ARG A 4 -1.48 -16.91 -6.20
C ARG A 4 -1.86 -15.92 -7.30
N ASP A 5 -3.10 -15.97 -7.78
CA ASP A 5 -3.57 -15.09 -8.86
C ASP A 5 -4.25 -13.81 -8.33
N LEU A 6 -4.30 -13.63 -7.00
CA LEU A 6 -4.92 -12.48 -6.36
C LEU A 6 -3.85 -11.47 -5.95
N PHE A 7 -4.12 -10.21 -6.22
CA PHE A 7 -3.34 -9.13 -5.66
C PHE A 7 -3.61 -9.01 -4.14
N PRO A 8 -2.60 -8.82 -3.28
CA PRO A 8 -1.18 -8.60 -3.59
C PRO A 8 -0.31 -9.87 -3.68
N TYR A 9 -0.84 -11.03 -3.32
CA TYR A 9 -0.11 -12.31 -3.25
C TYR A 9 0.65 -12.65 -4.53
N ALA A 10 0.08 -12.37 -5.71
CA ALA A 10 0.72 -12.60 -7.01
C ALA A 10 2.12 -11.95 -7.16
N ASN A 11 2.41 -10.90 -6.37
CA ASN A 11 3.67 -10.17 -6.43
C ASN A 11 4.67 -10.56 -5.34
N ARG A 12 4.25 -11.43 -4.39
CA ARG A 12 5.07 -11.87 -3.26
C ARG A 12 5.94 -13.06 -3.67
N MET A 13 7.25 -12.93 -3.50
CA MET A 13 8.25 -13.98 -3.75
C MET A 13 8.33 -14.98 -2.58
N LEU A 14 9.28 -15.93 -2.62
CA LEU A 14 9.61 -16.85 -1.52
C LEU A 14 8.42 -17.71 -1.07
N GLY A 15 7.56 -18.11 -2.01
CA GLY A 15 6.36 -18.92 -1.72
C GLY A 15 5.22 -18.16 -1.04
N MET A 16 5.41 -16.87 -0.72
CA MET A 16 4.42 -16.05 -0.01
C MET A 16 3.19 -15.68 -0.87
N GLN A 17 3.21 -16.01 -2.16
CA GLN A 17 2.05 -15.98 -3.06
C GLN A 17 0.91 -16.92 -2.66
N GLU A 18 1.18 -17.88 -1.76
CA GLU A 18 0.17 -18.81 -1.25
C GLU A 18 -0.13 -18.65 0.24
N HIS A 19 0.66 -17.82 0.92
CA HIS A 19 0.59 -17.68 2.37
C HIS A 19 -0.37 -16.56 2.75
N LYS A 20 -1.50 -16.94 3.34
CA LYS A 20 -2.43 -16.02 4.00
C LYS A 20 -2.10 -15.98 5.48
N VAL A 21 -1.95 -14.77 6.03
CA VAL A 21 -1.73 -14.57 7.45
C VAL A 21 -3.06 -14.70 8.19
N GLU A 22 -3.08 -15.52 9.23
CA GLU A 22 -4.26 -15.67 10.08
C GLU A 22 -4.52 -14.41 10.89
N ARG A 23 -5.80 -14.12 11.17
CA ARG A 23 -6.23 -12.88 11.82
C ARG A 23 -5.55 -12.64 13.17
N GLU A 24 -5.23 -13.71 13.89
CA GLU A 24 -4.55 -13.69 15.19
C GLU A 24 -3.10 -13.20 15.09
N HIS A 25 -2.50 -13.30 13.90
CA HIS A 25 -1.14 -12.86 13.61
C HIS A 25 -1.10 -11.57 12.78
N ALA A 26 -2.24 -10.88 12.62
CA ALA A 26 -2.32 -9.68 11.79
C ALA A 26 -1.38 -8.55 12.24
N THR A 27 -1.07 -8.46 13.54
CA THR A 27 -0.13 -7.48 14.10
C THR A 27 1.24 -8.08 14.42
N ASN A 28 1.53 -9.31 13.96
CA ASN A 28 2.79 -9.96 14.24
C ASN A 28 3.90 -9.38 13.36
N THR A 29 4.92 -8.77 13.97
CA THR A 29 6.03 -8.14 13.25
C THR A 29 6.88 -9.13 12.44
N THR A 30 6.94 -10.40 12.84
CA THR A 30 7.64 -11.45 12.05
C THR A 30 6.92 -11.75 10.75
N GLU A 31 5.59 -11.86 10.76
CA GLU A 31 4.80 -12.02 9.53
C GLU A 31 4.93 -10.79 8.62
N GLN A 32 4.97 -9.59 9.21
CA GLN A 32 5.24 -8.35 8.48
C GLN A 32 6.64 -8.36 7.84
N ALA A 33 7.65 -8.79 8.57
CA ALA A 33 9.02 -8.92 8.07
C ALA A 33 9.11 -9.90 6.90
N LEU A 34 8.42 -11.05 6.98
CA LEU A 34 8.36 -12.00 5.88
C LEU A 34 7.73 -11.38 4.61
N ILE A 35 6.65 -10.61 4.76
CA ILE A 35 6.03 -9.90 3.63
C ILE A 35 6.97 -8.82 3.07
N VAL A 36 7.72 -8.10 3.92
CA VAL A 36 8.74 -7.15 3.47
C VAL A 36 9.78 -7.85 2.60
N ILE A 37 10.35 -8.96 3.08
CA ILE A 37 11.37 -9.71 2.33
C ILE A 37 10.82 -10.20 0.99
N ALA A 38 9.60 -10.75 0.99
CA ALA A 38 8.95 -11.24 -0.22
C ALA A 38 8.68 -10.16 -1.28
N ASN A 39 8.63 -8.88 -0.87
CA ASN A 39 8.41 -7.74 -1.76
C ASN A 39 9.70 -7.02 -2.17
N LEU A 40 10.86 -7.41 -1.64
CA LEU A 40 12.15 -6.85 -2.04
C LEU A 40 12.42 -7.09 -3.54
N LYS A 41 13.25 -6.22 -4.13
CA LYS A 41 13.67 -6.30 -5.53
C LYS A 41 15.19 -6.45 -5.64
N SER A 42 15.65 -7.15 -6.66
CA SER A 42 17.08 -7.23 -6.96
C SER A 42 17.67 -5.84 -7.20
N GLY A 43 18.86 -5.59 -6.68
CA GLY A 43 19.53 -4.29 -6.66
C GLY A 43 19.04 -3.34 -5.57
N GLN A 44 18.03 -3.71 -4.79
CA GLN A 44 17.53 -2.87 -3.71
C GLN A 44 18.48 -2.93 -2.50
N THR A 45 18.83 -1.76 -2.00
CA THR A 45 19.54 -1.59 -0.74
C THR A 45 18.56 -1.16 0.34
N LEU A 46 18.60 -1.83 1.48
CA LEU A 46 17.74 -1.56 2.62
C LEU A 46 18.60 -1.40 3.87
N PRO A 47 18.65 -0.20 4.49
CA PRO A 47 19.20 -0.06 5.83
C PRO A 47 18.36 -0.87 6.81
N LEU A 48 18.99 -1.42 7.84
CA LEU A 48 18.36 -2.24 8.87
C LEU A 48 18.92 -1.89 10.24
N GLU A 49 18.19 -2.29 11.27
CA GLU A 49 18.63 -2.31 12.65
C GLU A 49 18.93 -3.74 13.10
N GLY A 50 19.87 -3.87 14.04
CA GLY A 50 20.33 -5.17 14.57
C GLY A 50 21.68 -5.59 14.01
N ASP A 51 21.84 -6.89 13.77
CA ASP A 51 23.13 -7.49 13.38
C ASP A 51 23.60 -7.04 11.99
N TYR A 52 22.66 -6.70 11.12
CA TYR A 52 22.93 -6.03 9.84
C TYR A 52 22.52 -4.55 9.96
N SER A 53 23.44 -3.65 9.66
CA SER A 53 23.14 -2.22 9.47
C SER A 53 22.53 -1.94 8.09
N GLN A 54 22.78 -2.81 7.11
CA GLN A 54 22.23 -2.71 5.76
C GLN A 54 22.31 -4.05 5.05
N ILE A 55 21.41 -4.28 4.10
CA ILE A 55 21.54 -5.33 3.10
C ILE A 55 21.45 -4.75 1.68
N THR A 56 22.09 -5.41 0.73
CA THR A 56 21.84 -5.21 -0.70
C THR A 56 21.35 -6.52 -1.29
N VAL A 57 20.16 -6.51 -1.90
CA VAL A 57 19.56 -7.70 -2.49
C VAL A 57 20.20 -7.96 -3.84
N ASP A 58 20.87 -9.10 -3.98
CA ASP A 58 21.51 -9.51 -5.23
C ASP A 58 20.51 -10.23 -6.15
N PHE A 59 19.70 -11.11 -5.56
CA PHE A 59 18.75 -11.95 -6.29
C PHE A 59 17.59 -12.35 -5.39
N ILE A 60 16.38 -12.43 -5.93
CA ILE A 60 15.21 -12.94 -5.23
C ILE A 60 14.33 -13.72 -6.19
N SER A 61 13.76 -14.83 -5.71
CA SER A 61 12.89 -15.73 -6.45
C SER A 61 11.88 -16.40 -5.52
N ASP A 62 11.01 -17.25 -6.07
CA ASP A 62 10.09 -18.08 -5.29
C ASP A 62 10.79 -19.07 -4.34
N GLY A 63 12.02 -19.49 -4.66
CA GLY A 63 12.71 -20.52 -3.88
C GLY A 63 13.75 -19.97 -2.89
N ALA A 64 14.36 -18.82 -3.19
CA ALA A 64 15.47 -18.29 -2.40
C ALA A 64 15.69 -16.79 -2.62
N ILE A 65 16.35 -16.18 -1.64
CA ILE A 65 16.89 -14.82 -1.68
C ILE A 65 18.41 -14.89 -1.49
N THR A 66 19.14 -14.08 -2.25
CA THR A 66 20.57 -13.83 -2.07
C THR A 66 20.79 -12.36 -1.82
N PHE A 67 21.55 -12.04 -0.78
CA PHE A 67 21.85 -10.67 -0.39
C PHE A 67 23.26 -10.55 0.17
N THR A 68 23.79 -9.34 0.14
CA THR A 68 25.07 -8.98 0.73
C THR A 68 24.80 -8.15 1.99
N PRO A 69 25.07 -8.66 3.21
CA PRO A 69 24.90 -7.92 4.45
C PRO A 69 26.05 -6.93 4.69
N THR A 70 25.75 -5.91 5.49
CA THR A 70 26.70 -4.95 6.05
C THR A 70 26.37 -4.78 7.55
N PRO A 71 27.33 -4.81 8.48
CA PRO A 71 28.74 -5.11 8.27
C PRO A 71 28.96 -6.55 7.76
N GLY A 72 30.00 -6.74 6.95
CA GLY A 72 30.32 -8.01 6.33
C GLY A 72 31.63 -7.91 5.56
N ASP A 73 32.18 -9.06 5.15
CA ASP A 73 33.37 -9.17 4.30
C ASP A 73 33.06 -8.98 2.79
N GLY A 74 31.80 -8.69 2.45
CA GLY A 74 31.30 -8.64 1.08
C GLY A 74 30.84 -9.99 0.53
N SER A 75 30.86 -11.05 1.35
CA SER A 75 30.30 -12.35 0.99
C SER A 75 28.78 -12.28 0.84
N LYS A 76 28.26 -13.05 -0.13
CA LYS A 76 26.83 -13.18 -0.36
C LYS A 76 26.25 -14.29 0.51
N VAL A 77 25.10 -14.02 1.10
CA VAL A 77 24.31 -14.98 1.87
C VAL A 77 23.11 -15.39 1.03
N THR A 78 22.93 -16.70 0.83
CA THR A 78 21.74 -17.25 0.16
C THR A 78 20.89 -18.00 1.19
N LEU A 79 19.62 -17.61 1.28
CA LEU A 79 18.63 -18.25 2.14
C LEU A 79 17.53 -18.85 1.27
N ALA A 80 17.24 -20.14 1.50
CA ALA A 80 16.08 -20.80 0.95
C ALA A 80 14.81 -20.34 1.69
N ALA A 81 13.66 -20.40 1.01
CA ALA A 81 12.39 -19.93 1.53
C ALA A 81 11.95 -20.65 2.83
N ASP A 82 12.28 -21.93 2.97
CA ASP A 82 11.99 -22.75 4.14
C ASP A 82 12.82 -22.37 5.38
N ALA A 83 14.08 -21.94 5.18
CA ALA A 83 14.97 -21.49 6.24
C ALA A 83 14.79 -20.01 6.61
N LEU A 84 13.94 -19.27 5.88
CA LEU A 84 13.84 -17.82 6.00
C LEU A 84 13.34 -17.39 7.38
N ARG A 85 12.33 -18.07 7.92
CA ARG A 85 11.60 -17.65 9.14
C ARG A 85 12.49 -17.52 10.36
N ASP A 86 13.50 -18.37 10.48
CA ASP A 86 14.42 -18.40 11.63
C ASP A 86 15.73 -17.62 11.37
N SER A 87 15.87 -17.00 10.19
CA SER A 87 17.08 -16.33 9.76
C SER A 87 17.36 -15.01 10.48
N GLU A 88 18.63 -14.61 10.52
CA GLU A 88 19.07 -13.31 11.00
C GLU A 88 18.44 -12.15 10.20
N LEU A 89 18.21 -12.35 8.90
CA LEU A 89 17.55 -11.37 8.04
C LEU A 89 16.15 -11.01 8.54
N VAL A 90 15.33 -12.02 8.89
CA VAL A 90 14.00 -11.79 9.45
C VAL A 90 14.09 -11.05 10.78
N ARG A 91 15.03 -11.44 11.65
CA ARG A 91 15.22 -10.77 12.95
C ARG A 91 15.62 -9.31 12.81
N ALA A 92 16.54 -9.00 11.90
CA ALA A 92 16.97 -7.62 11.64
C ALA A 92 15.82 -6.76 11.08
N ILE A 93 15.04 -7.31 10.14
CA ILE A 93 13.86 -6.61 9.58
C ILE A 93 12.78 -6.41 10.65
N THR A 94 12.54 -7.41 11.51
CA THR A 94 11.62 -7.28 12.65
C THR A 94 12.08 -6.18 13.60
N ALA A 95 13.34 -6.19 14.01
CA ALA A 95 13.90 -5.15 14.90
C ALA A 95 13.76 -3.75 14.28
N THR A 96 14.01 -3.62 12.98
CA THR A 96 13.82 -2.37 12.24
C THR A 96 12.35 -1.93 12.27
N LEU A 97 11.40 -2.83 12.03
CA LEU A 97 9.97 -2.49 12.01
C LEU A 97 9.45 -2.07 13.39
N ASP A 98 9.99 -2.61 14.47
CA ASP A 98 9.60 -2.24 15.83
C ASP A 98 10.02 -0.80 16.21
N THR A 99 10.98 -0.19 15.49
CA THR A 99 11.52 1.15 15.79
C THR A 99 11.14 2.24 14.78
N VAL A 100 10.54 1.90 13.64
CA VAL A 100 10.17 2.91 12.63
C VAL A 100 9.04 3.85 13.06
N GLY A 101 8.20 3.42 14.00
CA GLY A 101 7.15 4.25 14.58
C GLY A 101 7.71 5.30 15.54
N PRO A 102 7.06 6.46 15.73
CA PRO A 102 5.86 6.93 15.03
C PRO A 102 6.14 7.72 13.73
N ALA A 103 7.41 7.96 13.41
CA ALA A 103 7.77 8.87 12.31
C ALA A 103 7.60 8.24 10.92
N TYR A 104 7.76 6.92 10.80
CA TYR A 104 7.66 6.14 9.55
C TYR A 104 8.53 6.69 8.41
N THR A 105 9.68 7.28 8.74
CA THR A 105 10.60 7.87 7.75
C THR A 105 11.60 6.87 7.19
N HIS A 106 11.74 5.71 7.84
CA HIS A 106 12.71 4.70 7.46
C HIS A 106 12.36 4.07 6.09
N PRO A 107 13.35 3.78 5.21
CA PRO A 107 13.08 3.22 3.87
C PRO A 107 12.26 1.94 3.84
N ILE A 108 12.34 1.12 4.90
CA ILE A 108 11.52 -0.11 5.05
C ILE A 108 10.01 0.18 4.99
N CYS A 109 9.58 1.37 5.41
CA CYS A 109 8.17 1.77 5.41
C CYS A 109 7.63 1.80 3.97
N LYS A 110 8.46 2.23 3.00
CA LYS A 110 8.07 2.20 1.58
C LYS A 110 7.92 0.78 1.04
N VAL A 111 8.69 -0.17 1.56
CA VAL A 111 8.63 -1.57 1.13
C VAL A 111 7.39 -2.24 1.70
N ILE A 112 7.15 -2.09 2.99
CA ILE A 112 6.00 -2.72 3.66
C ILE A 112 4.66 -2.13 3.18
N GLU A 113 4.58 -0.81 2.96
CA GLU A 113 3.38 -0.15 2.43
C GLU A 113 3.19 -0.36 0.93
N GLY A 114 4.23 -0.83 0.24
CA GLY A 114 4.12 -1.29 -1.14
C GLY A 114 3.22 -2.51 -1.28
N ASP A 115 2.93 -3.24 -0.18
CA ASP A 115 1.98 -4.34 -0.13
C ASP A 115 0.60 -3.84 0.35
N PRO A 116 -0.43 -3.82 -0.52
CA PRO A 116 -1.73 -3.25 -0.15
C PRO A 116 -2.56 -4.08 0.81
N ALA A 117 -2.07 -5.24 1.25
CA ALA A 117 -2.64 -5.92 2.40
C ALA A 117 -2.13 -5.33 3.73
N ILE A 118 -1.14 -4.44 3.74
CA ILE A 118 -0.59 -3.88 4.97
C ILE A 118 -1.03 -2.42 5.17
N PHE A 119 -1.49 -2.12 6.38
CA PHE A 119 -1.98 -0.81 6.77
C PHE A 119 -1.28 -0.30 8.01
N ARG A 120 -1.02 1.01 8.09
CA ARG A 120 -0.52 1.66 9.31
C ARG A 120 -1.63 1.76 10.36
N LEU A 121 -1.32 1.40 11.61
CA LEU A 121 -2.21 1.60 12.74
C LEU A 121 -2.07 3.03 13.27
N ARG A 122 -3.18 3.77 13.32
CA ARG A 122 -3.20 5.15 13.87
C ARG A 122 -3.11 5.20 15.39
N THR A 123 -3.49 4.13 16.08
CA THR A 123 -3.73 4.13 17.53
C THR A 123 -2.68 3.38 18.34
N GLN A 124 -1.84 2.55 17.71
CA GLN A 124 -0.92 1.65 18.42
C GLN A 124 0.54 1.77 17.97
N GLU A 125 0.82 2.60 16.96
CA GLU A 125 2.10 2.60 16.23
C GLU A 125 2.39 1.22 15.58
N GLY A 126 2.97 1.20 14.39
CA GLY A 126 3.21 -0.03 13.61
C GLY A 126 2.14 -0.36 12.56
N TYR A 127 2.14 -1.61 12.12
CA TYR A 127 1.38 -2.09 10.97
C TYR A 127 0.40 -3.21 11.32
N VAL A 128 -0.60 -3.39 10.46
CA VAL A 128 -1.55 -4.51 10.52
C VAL A 128 -1.72 -5.12 9.13
N ILE A 129 -1.75 -6.45 9.09
CA ILE A 129 -1.98 -7.25 7.89
C ILE A 129 -3.50 -7.49 7.76
N GLY A 130 -4.09 -6.91 6.72
CA GLY A 130 -5.51 -6.92 6.40
C GLY A 130 -5.86 -7.81 5.22
N ASP A 131 -5.29 -9.02 5.15
CA ASP A 131 -5.48 -9.99 4.04
C ASP A 131 -6.97 -10.21 3.68
N ALA A 132 -7.86 -10.20 4.68
CA ALA A 132 -9.30 -10.38 4.46
C ALA A 132 -9.92 -9.29 3.56
N LEU A 133 -9.48 -8.04 3.68
CA LEU A 133 -9.98 -6.93 2.86
C LEU A 133 -9.57 -7.12 1.40
N CYS A 134 -8.32 -7.50 1.15
CA CYS A 134 -7.84 -7.79 -0.20
C CYS A 134 -8.60 -8.95 -0.83
N LEU A 135 -8.81 -10.04 -0.09
CA LEU A 135 -9.53 -11.21 -0.58
C LEU A 135 -11.02 -10.93 -0.86
N MET A 136 -11.65 -10.01 -0.11
CA MET A 136 -13.03 -9.58 -0.37
C MET A 136 -13.13 -8.57 -1.53
N SER A 137 -12.06 -7.81 -1.81
CA SER A 137 -11.99 -6.83 -2.91
C SER A 137 -11.72 -7.45 -4.29
N GLY A 138 -11.28 -8.72 -4.32
CA GLY A 138 -10.99 -9.48 -5.53
C GLY A 138 -12.27 -9.83 -6.31
N ASN A 139 -12.85 -8.83 -6.98
CA ASN A 139 -13.78 -8.99 -8.12
C ASN A 139 -14.17 -7.67 -8.80
N VAL A 140 -13.48 -6.54 -8.56
CA VAL A 140 -13.66 -5.35 -9.42
C VAL A 140 -12.75 -5.49 -10.64
N GLY A 141 -13.14 -6.35 -11.57
CA GLY A 141 -12.63 -6.27 -12.94
C GLY A 141 -13.19 -5.01 -13.57
N TYR A 142 -12.33 -4.02 -13.85
CA TYR A 142 -12.73 -2.98 -14.77
C TYR A 142 -12.80 -3.62 -16.15
N PRO A 143 -13.94 -3.53 -16.86
CA PRO A 143 -13.99 -3.99 -18.23
C PRO A 143 -12.84 -3.31 -18.99
N ASP A 144 -12.14 -4.07 -19.84
CA ASP A 144 -11.21 -3.50 -20.81
C ASP A 144 -11.93 -2.34 -21.48
N LYS A 145 -11.24 -1.19 -21.57
CA LYS A 145 -11.78 0.06 -22.10
C LYS A 145 -12.68 -0.26 -23.29
N VAL A 146 -13.98 -0.21 -23.07
CA VAL A 146 -14.94 -0.19 -24.18
C VAL A 146 -14.55 1.04 -24.95
N ASP A 147 -14.19 0.86 -26.23
CA ASP A 147 -13.86 1.95 -27.13
C ASP A 147 -14.87 3.07 -26.88
N ALA A 148 -14.35 4.22 -26.43
CA ALA A 148 -15.19 5.37 -26.15
C ALA A 148 -15.84 5.79 -27.46
N THR A 149 -17.07 5.32 -27.71
CA THR A 149 -18.01 6.06 -28.53
C THR A 149 -18.40 7.28 -27.70
N PRO A 150 -18.01 8.50 -28.12
CA PRO A 150 -18.30 9.69 -27.34
C PRO A 150 -19.75 10.07 -27.63
N GLU A 151 -20.67 9.62 -26.80
CA GLU A 151 -21.96 10.27 -26.63
C GLU A 151 -22.05 10.73 -25.17
N PHE A 152 -21.17 11.67 -24.82
CA PHE A 152 -21.47 12.58 -23.73
C PHE A 152 -22.53 13.53 -24.26
N GLU A 153 -23.81 13.19 -24.09
CA GLU A 153 -24.83 14.23 -24.03
C GLU A 153 -24.49 15.14 -22.84
N ASP A 154 -24.32 16.42 -23.15
CA ASP A 154 -23.92 17.49 -22.25
C ASP A 154 -24.65 17.42 -20.90
N ALA A 155 -23.97 16.93 -19.86
CA ALA A 155 -24.41 17.08 -18.47
C ALA A 155 -24.45 18.56 -18.01
N ASN A 156 -24.03 19.51 -18.87
CA ASN A 156 -24.18 20.94 -18.68
C ASN A 156 -25.49 21.52 -19.26
N ALA A 157 -26.33 20.74 -19.95
CA ALA A 157 -27.63 21.23 -20.41
C ALA A 157 -28.61 21.48 -19.25
N ALA A 158 -28.44 20.80 -18.11
CA ALA A 158 -29.30 20.96 -16.93
C ALA A 158 -28.94 22.18 -16.05
N ALA A 159 -27.84 22.89 -16.33
CA ALA A 159 -27.44 24.09 -15.60
C ALA A 159 -27.98 25.40 -16.20
N ASN A 160 -28.55 25.37 -17.41
CA ASN A 160 -29.08 26.57 -18.09
C ASN A 160 -30.55 26.87 -17.81
N ASP A 161 -31.25 26.07 -16.99
CA ASP A 161 -32.67 26.27 -16.68
C ASP A 161 -32.94 27.03 -15.37
N ILE A 162 -31.90 27.52 -14.69
CA ILE A 162 -32.08 28.55 -13.67
C ILE A 162 -32.19 29.90 -14.38
N LYS A 163 -33.42 30.23 -14.77
CA LYS A 163 -33.82 31.58 -15.20
C LYS A 163 -33.15 32.63 -14.31
N ALA A 164 -32.30 33.45 -14.93
CA ALA A 164 -31.96 34.75 -14.37
C ALA A 164 -33.26 35.53 -14.08
N PRO A 165 -33.43 36.17 -12.92
CA PRO A 165 -34.52 37.11 -12.73
C PRO A 165 -34.32 38.26 -13.73
N VAL A 166 -35.34 38.49 -14.55
CA VAL A 166 -35.41 39.55 -15.54
C VAL A 166 -35.15 40.88 -14.86
N THR A 167 -34.12 41.59 -15.33
CA THR A 167 -33.86 42.99 -15.02
C THR A 167 -35.07 43.82 -15.48
N ALA A 168 -35.86 44.34 -14.53
CA ALA A 168 -36.80 45.41 -14.80
C ALA A 168 -36.16 46.73 -14.35
N GLU A 169 -35.77 47.58 -15.29
CA GLU A 169 -35.53 49.00 -15.01
C GLU A 169 -36.88 49.79 -15.04
N PRO A 170 -36.90 51.09 -14.71
CA PRO A 170 -37.27 51.61 -13.41
C PRO A 170 -38.60 52.39 -13.47
N SER A 171 -39.54 52.13 -12.56
CA SER A 171 -40.75 52.96 -12.44
C SER A 171 -40.66 53.89 -11.23
N THR A 172 -40.49 55.18 -11.54
CA THR A 172 -40.76 56.44 -10.80
C THR A 172 -41.15 56.40 -9.31
N PRO A 173 -40.62 57.35 -8.50
CA PRO A 173 -40.91 57.42 -7.07
C PRO A 173 -42.33 57.96 -6.85
N VAL A 174 -43.13 57.26 -6.04
CA VAL A 174 -44.36 57.83 -5.48
C VAL A 174 -44.05 58.31 -4.07
N GLN A 175 -43.87 59.61 -3.95
CA GLN A 175 -43.90 60.35 -2.69
C GLN A 175 -45.36 60.41 -2.22
N GLY A 176 -45.65 59.91 -1.01
CA GLY A 176 -47.01 59.83 -0.48
C GLY A 176 -47.01 59.66 1.04
N ASP A 177 -47.28 60.78 1.70
CA ASP A 177 -47.17 61.09 3.12
C ASP A 177 -48.11 60.35 4.09
N LEU A 178 -47.56 60.15 5.30
CA LEU A 178 -48.13 60.32 6.65
C LEU A 178 -49.35 59.51 7.17
N PHE A 179 -49.18 59.15 8.47
CA PHE A 179 -50.16 58.83 9.52
C PHE A 179 -50.73 57.40 9.61
N ALA A 180 -50.18 56.61 10.54
CA ALA A 180 -50.87 56.18 11.77
C ALA A 180 -49.86 55.57 12.76
#